data_AF-A0A8H6JE73-F1
#
_entry.id   AF-A0A8H6JE73-F1
#
_cell.length_a   1.000
_cell.length_b   1.000
_cell.length_c   1.000
_cell.angle_alpha   90.00
_cell.angle_beta   90.00
_cell.angle_gamma   90.00
#
_symmetry.space_group_name_H-M   'P 1'
#
loop_
_entity.id
_entity.type
_entity.pdbx_description
1 polymer ?
#
loop_
_entity_poly.entity_id
_entity_poly.type
_entity_poly.pdbx_seq_one_letter_code
_entity_poly.pdbx_strand_id
1 'polypeptide(L)'
;MAITKTSERLFFCFESQAIRMPCTVFSCQPTSSPASSFIPTIAYLERDSLRVDRKASLDHIRIPRPTMRPSRPTASLYRAHLARITPADPIRDPYIAALLMALAQSQRRNLIRAGGLPANPNSFRVHVLVGDATDETRLHVYTANIPAASLDRLADSRWIPRAPISFVVHATEVPFGPYSSFQQRLLQTMFPEDKKRRRDAGTSRAEGVKVARVG
;
A
#
# COMPACT_ATOMS: atom_id res chain seq x y z
N MET A 1 -15.67 8.53 -11.44
CA MET A 1 -14.50 8.73 -10.54
C MET A 1 -13.42 9.48 -11.30
N ALA A 2 -12.96 10.60 -10.78
CA ALA A 2 -11.80 11.32 -11.31
C ALA A 2 -10.57 11.03 -10.43
N ILE A 3 -9.42 10.72 -11.05
CA ILE A 3 -8.13 10.56 -10.37
C ILE A 3 -7.32 11.83 -10.63
N THR A 4 -6.90 12.51 -9.58
CA THR A 4 -6.09 13.72 -9.67
C THR A 4 -4.77 13.53 -8.94
N LYS A 5 -3.66 13.94 -9.55
CA LYS A 5 -2.34 13.96 -8.90
C LYS A 5 -2.35 15.06 -7.85
N THR A 6 -1.93 14.73 -6.63
CA THR A 6 -1.80 15.72 -5.56
C THR A 6 -0.37 16.24 -5.49
N SER A 7 -0.19 17.46 -4.97
CA SER A 7 1.12 17.99 -4.59
C SER A 7 1.55 17.56 -3.18
N GLU A 8 0.74 16.72 -2.52
CA GLU A 8 1.00 16.28 -1.15
C GLU A 8 2.18 15.31 -1.10
N ARG A 9 3.07 15.54 -0.14
CA ARG A 9 4.12 14.59 0.20
C ARG A 9 3.57 13.58 1.19
N LEU A 10 3.83 12.30 0.94
CA LEU A 10 3.42 11.24 1.85
C LEU A 10 4.46 11.03 2.95
N PHE A 11 3.99 10.92 4.18
CA PHE A 11 4.83 10.63 5.35
C PHE A 11 4.29 9.41 6.09
N PHE A 12 5.19 8.47 6.37
CA PHE A 12 4.98 7.40 7.32
C PHE A 12 5.36 7.89 8.72
N CYS A 13 4.44 7.77 9.67
CA CYS A 13 4.63 8.21 11.05
C CYS A 13 4.73 7.02 12.02
N PHE A 14 5.69 7.04 12.93
CA PHE A 14 5.86 6.06 14.01
C PHE A 14 6.48 6.73 15.24
N GLU A 15 5.89 6.63 16.42
CA GLU A 15 6.43 7.19 17.68
C GLU A 15 6.92 8.64 17.54
N SER A 16 6.10 9.52 16.95
CA SER A 16 6.43 10.92 16.62
C SER A 16 7.50 11.15 15.53
N GLN A 17 8.14 10.11 15.01
CA GLN A 17 9.04 10.22 13.87
C GLN A 17 8.22 10.21 12.57
N ALA A 18 8.62 11.03 11.61
CA ALA A 18 8.02 11.09 10.28
C ALA A 18 9.07 10.83 9.21
N ILE A 19 8.85 9.81 8.39
CA ILE A 19 9.71 9.42 7.27
C ILE A 19 8.98 9.74 5.98
N ARG A 20 9.61 10.53 5.11
CA ARG A 20 9.05 10.86 3.79
C ARG A 20 9.12 9.64 2.88
N MET A 21 8.01 9.33 2.22
CA MET A 21 7.94 8.26 1.23
C MET A 21 8.25 8.80 -0.19
N PRO A 22 9.07 8.13 -1.00
CA PRO A 22 9.46 8.48 -2.37
C PRO A 22 8.38 8.01 -3.36
N CYS A 23 7.16 8.51 -3.18
CA CYS A 23 6.02 8.12 -4.02
C CYS A 23 5.29 9.37 -4.56
N THR A 24 4.53 9.16 -5.62
CA THR A 24 3.53 10.14 -6.09
C THR A 24 2.17 9.78 -5.53
N VAL A 25 1.43 10.75 -5.02
CA VAL A 25 0.10 10.52 -4.42
C VAL A 25 -0.99 11.02 -5.35
N PHE A 26 -2.11 10.29 -5.39
CA PHE A 26 -3.30 10.65 -6.12
C PHE A 26 -4.53 10.56 -5.22
N SER A 27 -5.47 11.47 -5.46
CA SER A 27 -6.79 11.47 -4.83
C SER A 27 -7.83 10.95 -5.83
N CYS A 28 -8.76 10.14 -5.32
CA CYS A 28 -9.94 9.70 -6.07
C CYS A 28 -11.17 10.40 -5.52
N GLN A 29 -11.89 11.15 -6.35
CA GLN A 29 -13.19 11.70 -5.97
C GLN A 29 -14.34 10.87 -6.55
N PRO A 30 -15.32 10.47 -5.72
CA PRO A 30 -16.60 10.01 -6.24
C PRO A 30 -17.28 11.20 -6.93
N THR A 31 -17.81 10.97 -8.12
CA THR A 31 -18.35 12.00 -9.01
C THR A 31 -19.57 12.76 -8.44
N SER A 32 -20.07 12.36 -7.27
CA SER A 32 -21.32 12.82 -6.66
C SER A 32 -21.15 13.81 -5.49
N SER A 33 -19.93 14.19 -5.08
CA SER A 33 -19.75 15.16 -3.97
C SER A 33 -18.71 16.24 -4.29
N PRO A 34 -19.14 17.44 -4.68
CA PRO A 34 -18.24 18.56 -4.99
C PRO A 34 -17.66 19.26 -3.75
N ALA A 35 -18.02 18.85 -2.52
CA ALA A 35 -17.57 19.49 -1.27
C ALA A 35 -16.62 18.62 -0.43
N SER A 36 -16.24 17.43 -0.91
CA SER A 36 -15.35 16.52 -0.18
C SER A 36 -13.88 16.92 -0.36
N SER A 37 -13.18 17.14 0.76
CA SER A 37 -11.72 17.24 0.80
C SER A 37 -11.08 16.09 -0.01
N PHE A 38 -9.99 16.39 -0.73
CA PHE A 38 -9.24 15.38 -1.49
C PHE A 38 -8.57 14.42 -0.50
N ILE A 39 -9.16 13.25 -0.33
CA ILE A 39 -8.57 12.20 0.51
C ILE A 39 -7.62 11.39 -0.38
N PRO A 40 -6.30 11.38 -0.11
CA PRO A 40 -5.36 10.61 -0.91
C PRO A 40 -5.63 9.11 -0.73
N THR A 41 -5.94 8.42 -1.83
CA THR A 41 -6.34 7.02 -1.80
C THR A 41 -5.35 6.11 -2.50
N ILE A 42 -4.53 6.68 -3.38
CA ILE A 42 -3.61 5.95 -4.24
C ILE A 42 -2.20 6.54 -4.10
N ALA A 43 -1.18 5.70 -3.92
CA ALA A 43 0.21 6.08 -4.18
C ALA A 43 0.74 5.31 -5.37
N TYR A 44 1.63 5.94 -6.14
CA TYR A 44 2.43 5.32 -7.18
C TYR A 44 3.90 5.32 -6.76
N LEU A 45 4.53 4.16 -6.91
CA LEU A 45 5.95 3.94 -6.65
C LEU A 45 6.56 3.25 -7.86
N GLU A 46 7.76 3.68 -8.23
CA GLU A 46 8.59 2.97 -9.20
C GLU A 46 9.57 2.07 -8.46
N ARG A 47 9.60 0.79 -8.82
CA ARG A 47 10.41 -0.21 -8.12
C ARG A 47 11.91 0.07 -8.23
N ASP A 48 12.37 0.62 -9.34
CA ASP A 48 13.78 0.99 -9.52
C ASP A 48 14.22 2.13 -8.61
N SER A 49 13.36 3.14 -8.44
CA SER A 49 13.59 4.20 -7.45
C SER A 49 13.79 3.61 -6.04
N LEU A 50 12.97 2.62 -5.65
CA LEU A 50 13.14 1.94 -4.37
C LEU A 50 14.47 1.15 -4.26
N ARG A 51 14.93 0.52 -5.36
CA ARG A 51 16.23 -0.17 -5.39
C ARG A 51 17.39 0.82 -5.20
N VAL A 52 17.28 2.02 -5.77
CA VAL A 52 18.27 3.09 -5.61
C VAL A 52 18.27 3.61 -4.17
N ASP A 53 17.10 3.90 -3.59
CA ASP A 53 16.97 4.40 -2.22
C ASP A 53 17.53 3.43 -1.17
N ARG A 54 17.30 2.11 -1.36
CA ARG A 54 17.91 1.07 -0.52
C ARG A 54 19.42 1.15 -0.52
N LYS A 55 20.04 1.27 -1.70
CA LYS A 55 21.50 1.38 -1.83
C LYS A 55 21.98 2.66 -1.15
N ALA A 56 21.33 3.79 -1.42
CA ALA A 56 21.67 5.10 -0.85
C ALA A 56 21.59 5.10 0.68
N SER A 57 20.60 4.42 1.27
CA SER A 57 20.48 4.29 2.73
C SER A 57 21.68 3.62 3.41
N LEU A 58 22.43 2.81 2.65
CA LEU A 58 23.61 2.07 3.11
C LEU A 58 24.93 2.71 2.69
N ASP A 59 24.90 3.88 2.04
CA ASP A 59 26.12 4.55 1.57
C ASP A 59 27.06 4.90 2.73
N HIS A 60 26.53 5.12 3.94
CA HIS A 60 27.32 5.33 5.15
C HIS A 60 28.26 4.16 5.49
N ILE A 61 27.88 2.92 5.14
CA ILE A 61 28.72 1.73 5.30
C ILE A 61 29.84 1.76 4.26
N ARG A 62 29.55 2.31 3.08
CA ARG A 62 30.43 2.37 1.92
C ARG A 62 31.26 3.67 1.89
N ILE A 63 31.51 4.33 3.01
CA ILE A 63 32.42 5.50 3.07
C ILE A 63 33.86 5.03 3.27
N PRO A 64 34.66 4.86 2.21
CA PRO A 64 36.03 5.34 2.19
C PRO A 64 36.05 6.80 1.76
N ARG A 65 37.16 7.49 2.03
CA ARG A 65 37.47 8.79 1.42
C ARG A 65 37.27 8.72 -0.11
N PRO A 66 36.89 9.82 -0.79
CA PRO A 66 36.55 9.83 -2.23
C PRO A 66 37.57 9.18 -3.17
N THR A 67 38.83 9.05 -2.72
CA THR A 67 39.95 8.49 -3.48
C THR A 67 40.25 7.02 -3.21
N MET A 68 39.55 6.36 -2.27
CA MET A 68 39.93 5.04 -1.77
C MET A 68 38.87 3.98 -2.08
N ARG A 69 39.30 2.80 -2.55
CA ARG A 69 38.40 1.66 -2.73
C ARG A 69 37.97 1.11 -1.37
N PRO A 70 36.70 0.69 -1.20
CA PRO A 70 36.27 0.05 0.03
C PRO A 70 37.02 -1.26 0.27
N SER A 71 37.36 -1.49 1.54
CA SER A 71 38.01 -2.75 1.94
C SER A 71 37.10 -3.94 1.65
N ARG A 72 37.67 -5.14 1.48
CA ARG A 72 36.89 -6.37 1.29
C ARG A 72 35.88 -6.60 2.43
N PRO A 73 36.25 -6.42 3.72
CA PRO A 73 35.28 -6.49 4.82
C PRO A 73 34.13 -5.49 4.69
N THR A 74 34.43 -4.22 4.39
CA THR A 74 33.41 -3.18 4.20
C THR A 74 32.45 -3.52 3.07
N ALA A 75 32.97 -4.01 1.94
CA ALA A 75 32.15 -4.45 0.81
C ALA A 75 31.28 -5.68 1.17
N SER A 76 31.80 -6.61 1.95
CA SER A 76 31.04 -7.77 2.45
C SER A 76 29.90 -7.34 3.38
N LEU A 77 30.19 -6.46 4.35
CA LEU A 77 29.18 -5.89 5.25
C LEU A 77 28.09 -5.13 4.49
N TYR A 78 28.46 -4.29 3.53
CA TYR A 78 27.50 -3.59 2.66
C TYR A 78 26.59 -4.57 1.93
N ARG A 79 27.14 -5.62 1.30
CA ARG A 79 26.35 -6.63 0.59
C ARG A 79 25.41 -7.39 1.53
N ALA A 80 25.89 -7.76 2.72
CA ALA A 80 25.08 -8.42 3.73
C ALA A 80 23.91 -7.54 4.20
N HIS A 81 24.17 -6.24 4.44
CA HIS A 81 23.12 -5.29 4.80
C HIS A 81 22.11 -5.08 3.65
N LEU A 82 22.60 -4.93 2.42
CA LEU A 82 21.74 -4.76 1.25
C LEU A 82 20.85 -5.98 1.02
N ALA A 83 21.40 -7.19 1.15
CA ALA A 83 20.64 -8.44 1.06
C ALA A 83 19.59 -8.54 2.18
N ARG A 84 19.88 -8.03 3.38
CA ARG A 84 18.94 -8.03 4.50
C ARG A 84 17.74 -7.08 4.30
N ILE A 85 17.96 -5.91 3.68
CA ILE A 85 16.88 -4.93 3.44
C ILE A 85 16.16 -5.12 2.10
N THR A 86 16.72 -5.95 1.22
CA THR A 86 16.11 -6.31 -0.07
C THR A 86 15.27 -7.56 0.14
N PRO A 87 13.96 -7.53 -0.11
CA PRO A 87 13.13 -8.71 0.06
C PRO A 87 13.52 -9.79 -0.96
N ALA A 88 13.49 -11.06 -0.53
CA ALA A 88 13.72 -12.19 -1.42
C ALA A 88 12.62 -12.33 -2.49
N ASP A 89 11.38 -12.01 -2.11
CA ASP A 89 10.23 -11.90 -3.01
C ASP A 89 9.88 -10.41 -3.20
N PRO A 90 10.13 -9.81 -4.37
CA PRO A 90 9.80 -8.41 -4.67
C PRO A 90 8.32 -8.09 -4.58
N ILE A 91 7.43 -9.09 -4.67
CA ILE A 91 5.99 -8.89 -4.53
C ILE A 91 5.64 -8.65 -3.06
N ARG A 92 6.33 -9.32 -2.13
CA ARG A 92 6.12 -9.23 -0.68
C ARG A 92 7.09 -8.25 -0.02
N ASP A 93 7.20 -7.07 -0.61
CA ASP A 93 8.10 -6.04 -0.12
C ASP A 93 7.50 -5.32 1.11
N PRO A 94 8.17 -5.35 2.29
CA PRO A 94 7.67 -4.68 3.50
C PRO A 94 7.55 -3.15 3.33
N TYR A 95 8.29 -2.56 2.38
CA TYR A 95 8.19 -1.15 2.06
C TYR A 95 6.79 -0.78 1.52
N ILE A 96 6.16 -1.68 0.77
CA ILE A 96 4.82 -1.47 0.23
C ILE A 96 3.79 -1.46 1.36
N ALA A 97 3.94 -2.32 2.36
CA ALA A 97 3.11 -2.29 3.56
C ALA A 97 3.26 -0.96 4.33
N ALA A 98 4.50 -0.46 4.48
CA ALA A 98 4.74 0.86 5.07
C ALA A 98 4.06 1.99 4.27
N LEU A 99 4.09 1.90 2.94
CA LEU A 99 3.44 2.89 2.06
C LEU A 99 1.91 2.88 2.19
N LEU A 100 1.30 1.69 2.26
CA LEU A 100 -0.14 1.53 2.52
C LEU A 100 -0.52 2.12 3.88
N MET A 101 0.27 1.86 4.93
CA MET A 101 0.05 2.44 6.26
C MET A 101 0.20 3.97 6.23
N ALA A 102 1.20 4.51 5.53
CA ALA A 102 1.41 5.95 5.38
C ALA A 102 0.21 6.64 4.69
N LEU A 103 -0.34 6.00 3.64
CA LEU A 103 -1.57 6.48 2.99
C LEU A 103 -2.74 6.52 3.97
N ALA A 104 -2.95 5.44 4.74
CA ALA A 104 -4.04 5.37 5.72
C ALA A 104 -3.90 6.46 6.81
N GLN A 105 -2.68 6.72 7.29
CA GLN A 105 -2.39 7.84 8.18
C GLN A 105 -2.72 9.19 7.54
N SER A 106 -2.39 9.37 6.26
CA SER A 106 -2.71 10.59 5.52
C SER A 106 -4.22 10.80 5.38
N GLN A 107 -4.97 9.74 5.06
CA GLN A 107 -6.44 9.79 5.02
C GLN A 107 -7.01 10.23 6.36
N ARG A 108 -6.56 9.61 7.46
CA ARG A 108 -6.99 9.97 8.82
C ARG A 108 -6.72 11.44 9.14
N ARG A 109 -5.53 11.95 8.85
CA ARG A 109 -5.17 13.36 9.07
C ARG A 109 -6.06 14.31 8.26
N ASN A 110 -6.31 13.99 7.00
CA ASN A 110 -7.13 14.84 6.13
C ASN A 110 -8.60 14.83 6.53
N LEU A 111 -9.13 13.70 7.01
CA LEU A 111 -10.48 13.62 7.60
C LEU A 111 -10.62 14.47 8.86
N ILE A 112 -9.65 14.37 9.78
CA ILE A 112 -9.62 15.19 11.01
C ILE A 112 -9.59 16.69 10.64
N ARG A 113 -8.75 17.08 9.68
CA ARG A 113 -8.64 18.48 9.22
C ARG A 113 -9.91 19.00 8.56
N ALA A 114 -10.64 18.15 7.85
CA ALA A 114 -11.85 18.53 7.12
C ALA A 114 -13.07 18.72 8.02
N GLY A 115 -12.98 18.47 9.34
CA GLY A 115 -14.11 18.62 10.27
C GLY A 115 -15.28 17.66 9.99
N GLY A 116 -15.08 16.65 9.13
CA GLY A 116 -16.12 15.72 8.72
C GLY A 116 -16.38 14.67 9.80
N LEU A 117 -17.48 14.82 10.54
CA LEU A 117 -18.14 13.73 11.23
C LEU A 117 -18.61 12.72 10.16
N PRO A 118 -18.00 11.53 10.13
CA PRO A 118 -18.45 10.50 11.04
C PRO A 118 -17.30 9.96 11.90
N ALA A 119 -17.68 9.46 13.07
CA ALA A 119 -16.87 8.70 14.01
C ALA A 119 -15.74 7.94 13.30
N ASN A 120 -14.49 8.31 13.63
CA ASN A 120 -13.23 7.59 13.41
C ASN A 120 -13.44 6.28 12.60
N PRO A 121 -13.27 6.28 11.26
CA PRO A 121 -13.60 5.12 10.45
C PRO A 121 -12.82 3.91 10.97
N ASN A 122 -13.51 2.78 11.19
CA ASN A 122 -12.88 1.59 11.76
C ASN A 122 -11.71 1.08 10.90
N SER A 123 -11.67 1.42 9.62
CA SER A 123 -10.61 1.05 8.70
C SER A 123 -10.49 2.01 7.50
N PHE A 124 -9.31 2.05 6.90
CA PHE A 124 -8.95 2.89 5.76
C PHE A 124 -8.58 2.03 4.56
N ARG A 125 -9.33 2.14 3.48
CA ARG A 125 -9.03 1.46 2.21
C ARG A 125 -8.03 2.28 1.41
N VAL A 126 -6.92 1.65 1.04
CA VAL A 126 -5.79 2.30 0.37
C VAL A 126 -5.25 1.42 -0.75
N HIS A 127 -4.69 2.07 -1.76
CA HIS A 127 -4.10 1.40 -2.92
C HIS A 127 -2.69 1.91 -3.19
N VAL A 128 -1.78 0.99 -3.54
CA VAL A 128 -0.45 1.32 -4.03
C VAL A 128 -0.26 0.69 -5.40
N LEU A 129 0.11 1.52 -6.37
CA LEU A 129 0.47 1.13 -7.72
C LEU A 129 2.00 1.06 -7.80
N VAL A 130 2.52 -0.09 -8.21
CA VAL A 130 3.96 -0.30 -8.38
C VAL A 130 4.25 -0.60 -9.83
N GLY A 131 4.98 0.31 -10.47
CA GLY A 131 5.59 0.10 -11.78
C GLY A 131 7.01 -0.43 -11.65
N ASP A 132 7.51 -1.07 -12.69
CA ASP A 132 8.89 -1.53 -12.81
C ASP A 132 9.38 -1.10 -14.20
N ALA A 133 10.48 -0.35 -14.30
CA ALA A 133 10.95 0.11 -15.60
C ALA A 133 11.50 -1.06 -16.44
N THR A 134 11.79 -2.20 -15.81
CA THR A 134 12.20 -3.43 -16.50
C THR A 134 11.01 -4.28 -16.97
N ASP A 135 9.80 -4.04 -16.44
CA ASP A 135 8.57 -4.73 -16.85
C ASP A 135 7.53 -3.71 -17.35
N GLU A 136 7.61 -3.43 -18.64
CA GLU A 136 6.66 -2.55 -19.34
C GLU A 136 5.34 -3.25 -19.69
N THR A 137 5.10 -4.47 -19.19
CA THR A 137 3.91 -5.26 -19.56
C THR A 137 2.82 -5.22 -18.50
N ARG A 138 3.18 -5.03 -17.23
CA ARG A 138 2.26 -5.14 -16.08
C ARG A 138 2.48 -4.05 -15.04
N LEU A 139 1.39 -3.62 -14.44
CA LEU A 139 1.37 -2.80 -13.24
C LEU A 139 0.92 -3.64 -12.05
N HIS A 140 1.62 -3.56 -10.92
CA HIS A 140 1.21 -4.24 -9.70
C HIS A 140 0.33 -3.31 -8.86
N VAL A 141 -0.84 -3.81 -8.46
CA VAL A 141 -1.81 -3.09 -7.64
C VAL A 141 -1.90 -3.79 -6.29
N TYR A 142 -1.51 -3.07 -5.24
CA TYR A 142 -1.59 -3.50 -3.87
C TYR A 142 -2.77 -2.81 -3.20
N THR A 143 -3.65 -3.59 -2.59
CA THR A 143 -4.83 -3.09 -1.89
C THR A 143 -4.83 -3.59 -0.46
N ALA A 144 -5.11 -2.70 0.49
CA ALA A 144 -5.29 -3.06 1.87
C ALA A 144 -6.42 -2.25 2.51
N ASN A 145 -7.07 -2.87 3.49
CA ASN A 145 -7.98 -2.19 4.41
C ASN A 145 -7.31 -2.13 5.79
N ILE A 146 -6.80 -0.96 6.15
CA ILE A 146 -5.97 -0.77 7.35
C ILE A 146 -6.87 -0.37 8.53
N PRO A 147 -6.98 -1.19 9.59
CA PRO A 147 -7.75 -0.83 10.78
C PRO A 147 -7.24 0.46 11.44
N ALA A 148 -8.15 1.30 11.96
CA ALA A 148 -7.76 2.48 12.73
C ALA A 148 -6.90 2.13 13.95
N ALA A 149 -7.21 1.00 14.59
CA ALA A 149 -6.44 0.44 15.68
C ALA A 149 -4.96 0.17 15.30
N SER A 150 -4.69 -0.21 14.04
CA SER A 150 -3.30 -0.34 13.55
C SER A 150 -2.58 1.00 13.57
N LEU A 151 -3.28 2.07 13.22
CA LEU A 151 -2.72 3.42 13.20
C LEU A 151 -2.53 3.98 14.61
N ASP A 152 -3.46 3.68 15.53
CA ASP A 152 -3.33 4.06 16.95
C ASP A 152 -2.07 3.44 17.57
N ARG A 153 -1.83 2.15 17.30
CA ARG A 153 -0.62 1.45 17.76
C ARG A 153 0.68 2.02 17.17
N LEU A 154 0.64 2.56 15.96
CA LEU A 154 1.81 3.23 15.36
C LEU A 154 2.03 4.63 15.94
N ALA A 155 0.98 5.28 16.43
CA ALA A 155 1.05 6.60 17.04
C ALA A 155 1.53 6.53 18.50
N ASP A 156 1.11 5.50 19.23
CA ASP A 156 1.56 5.20 20.60
C ASP A 156 1.85 3.69 20.76
N SER A 157 3.13 3.35 20.84
CA SER A 157 3.64 1.99 20.98
C SER A 157 3.29 1.36 22.32
N ARG A 158 2.98 2.20 23.32
CA ARG A 158 2.54 1.76 24.65
C ARG A 158 1.07 1.42 24.67
N TRP A 159 0.31 1.82 23.65
CA TRP A 159 -1.08 1.47 23.52
C TRP A 159 -1.21 -0.01 23.12
N ILE A 160 -1.85 -0.79 24.00
CA ILE A 160 -2.10 -2.21 23.78
C ILE A 160 -3.52 -2.39 23.26
N PRO A 161 -3.69 -3.00 22.08
CA PRO A 161 -5.02 -3.25 21.55
C PRO A 161 -5.74 -4.34 22.34
N ARG A 162 -7.05 -4.19 22.50
CA ARG A 162 -7.89 -5.19 23.18
C ARG A 162 -7.94 -6.55 22.46
N ALA A 163 -7.69 -6.56 21.16
CA ALA A 163 -7.65 -7.77 20.33
C ALA A 163 -6.44 -7.72 19.39
N PRO A 164 -5.93 -8.88 18.93
CA PRO A 164 -4.85 -8.92 17.94
C PRO A 164 -5.22 -8.12 16.69
N ILE A 165 -4.33 -7.20 16.30
CA ILE A 165 -4.51 -6.38 15.11
C ILE A 165 -3.68 -6.98 13.97
N SER A 166 -4.34 -7.32 12.88
CA SER A 166 -3.70 -7.68 11.61
C SER A 166 -4.53 -7.16 10.44
N PHE A 167 -3.88 -7.02 9.28
CA PHE A 167 -4.55 -6.70 8.03
C PHE A 167 -3.91 -7.48 6.89
N VAL A 168 -4.68 -7.68 5.83
CA VAL A 168 -4.23 -8.40 4.64
C VAL A 168 -3.91 -7.41 3.54
N VAL A 169 -2.78 -7.62 2.87
CA VAL A 169 -2.40 -6.90 1.65
C VAL A 169 -2.65 -7.81 0.46
N HIS A 170 -3.53 -7.39 -0.43
CA HIS A 170 -3.81 -8.09 -1.68
C HIS A 170 -2.95 -7.51 -2.79
N ALA A 171 -2.13 -8.34 -3.43
CA ALA A 171 -1.38 -7.98 -4.63
C ALA A 171 -2.09 -8.55 -5.86
N THR A 172 -2.30 -7.70 -6.86
CA THR A 172 -2.95 -8.06 -8.12
C THR A 172 -2.18 -7.45 -9.27
N GLU A 173 -2.01 -8.19 -10.36
CA GLU A 173 -1.35 -7.68 -11.56
C GLU A 173 -2.38 -7.18 -12.57
N VAL A 174 -2.12 -6.02 -13.16
CA VAL A 174 -2.94 -5.44 -14.21
C VAL A 174 -2.06 -5.26 -15.45
N PRO A 175 -2.29 -6.04 -16.53
CA PRO A 175 -1.57 -5.84 -17.78
C PRO A 175 -1.85 -4.45 -18.34
N PHE A 176 -0.85 -3.80 -18.94
CA PHE A 176 -1.07 -2.54 -19.67
C PHE A 176 -1.91 -2.75 -20.92
N GLY A 177 -1.64 -3.82 -21.66
CA GLY A 177 -2.36 -4.20 -22.86
C GLY A 177 -3.75 -4.82 -22.56
N PRO A 178 -4.80 -4.48 -23.32
CA PRO A 178 -4.88 -3.37 -24.27
C PRO A 178 -5.03 -2.01 -23.57
N TYR A 179 -4.35 -0.98 -24.07
CA TYR A 179 -4.33 0.36 -23.46
C TYR A 179 -5.71 1.03 -23.42
N SER A 180 -6.56 0.77 -24.42
CA SER A 180 -7.91 1.37 -24.53
C SER A 180 -8.81 1.05 -23.34
N SER A 181 -8.64 -0.13 -22.72
CA SER A 181 -9.40 -0.52 -21.52
C SER A 181 -8.54 -0.59 -20.26
N PHE A 182 -7.28 -0.13 -20.30
CA PHE A 182 -6.37 -0.17 -19.16
C PHE A 182 -6.93 0.58 -17.94
N GLN A 183 -7.35 1.83 -18.14
CA GLN A 183 -7.91 2.65 -17.07
C GLN A 183 -9.13 1.97 -16.42
N GLN A 184 -10.01 1.39 -17.25
CA GLN A 184 -11.19 0.68 -16.76
C GLN A 184 -10.80 -0.56 -15.94
N ARG A 185 -9.87 -1.39 -16.44
CA ARG A 185 -9.39 -2.57 -15.71
C ARG A 185 -8.75 -2.17 -14.38
N LEU A 186 -7.89 -1.16 -14.39
CA LEU A 186 -7.22 -0.65 -13.19
C LEU A 186 -8.22 -0.17 -12.14
N LEU A 187 -9.23 0.60 -12.55
CA LEU A 187 -10.29 1.06 -11.66
C LEU A 187 -11.12 -0.09 -11.11
N GLN A 188 -11.49 -1.07 -11.94
CA GLN A 188 -12.22 -2.27 -11.50
C GLN A 188 -11.43 -3.11 -10.49
N THR A 189 -10.11 -3.19 -10.63
CA THR A 189 -9.24 -3.88 -9.68
C THR A 189 -9.20 -3.15 -8.33
N MET A 190 -9.09 -1.82 -8.32
CA MET A 190 -9.04 -1.04 -7.07
C MET A 190 -10.42 -0.94 -6.40
N PHE A 191 -11.47 -0.74 -7.20
CA PHE A 191 -12.85 -0.52 -6.78
C PHE A 191 -13.78 -1.47 -7.55
N PRO A 192 -13.87 -2.75 -7.14
CA PRO A 192 -14.84 -3.65 -7.71
C PRO A 192 -16.23 -3.11 -7.38
N GLU A 193 -17.05 -2.90 -8.41
CA GLU A 193 -18.47 -2.63 -8.23
C GLU A 193 -19.09 -3.82 -7.47
N ASP A 194 -19.71 -3.54 -6.33
CA ASP A 194 -20.54 -4.52 -5.63
C ASP A 194 -21.69 -4.88 -6.57
N LYS A 195 -21.50 -5.91 -7.39
CA LYS A 195 -22.59 -6.56 -8.09
C LYS A 195 -23.47 -7.14 -7.00
N LYS A 196 -24.48 -6.35 -6.61
CA LYS A 196 -25.63 -6.71 -5.78
C LYS A 196 -25.93 -8.17 -6.07
N ARG A 197 -25.56 -9.09 -5.16
CA ARG A 197 -25.97 -10.49 -5.22
C ARG A 197 -27.49 -10.44 -5.40
N ARG A 198 -27.98 -10.62 -6.62
CA ARG A 198 -29.37 -10.93 -6.87
C ARG A 198 -29.59 -12.21 -6.07
N ARG A 199 -30.24 -12.08 -4.92
CA ARG A 199 -30.94 -13.19 -4.30
C ARG A 199 -32.01 -13.56 -5.30
N ASP A 200 -31.70 -14.50 -6.18
CA ASP A 200 -32.72 -15.26 -6.85
C ASP A 200 -33.43 -16.04 -5.75
N ALA A 201 -34.59 -15.50 -5.34
CA ALA A 201 -35.58 -16.21 -4.57
C ALA A 201 -36.18 -17.26 -5.50
N GLY A 202 -35.57 -18.44 -5.54
CA GLY A 202 -36.09 -19.64 -6.16
C GLY A 202 -36.21 -20.73 -5.09
N THR A 203 -37.42 -20.92 -4.62
CA THR A 203 -37.85 -21.84 -3.56
C THR A 203 -37.40 -23.29 -3.80
N SER A 204 -36.74 -23.84 -2.78
CA SER A 204 -36.51 -25.25 -2.38
C SER A 204 -36.88 -26.42 -3.31
N ARG A 205 -35.97 -27.40 -3.41
CA ARG A 205 -36.25 -28.78 -2.95
C ARG A 205 -34.95 -29.49 -2.53
N ALA A 206 -35.03 -30.17 -1.39
CA ALA A 206 -33.96 -30.90 -0.71
C ALA A 206 -33.48 -32.13 -1.50
N GLU A 207 -32.20 -32.50 -1.32
CA GLU A 207 -31.75 -33.84 -0.92
C GLU A 207 -30.21 -33.92 -0.85
N GLY A 208 -29.69 -34.71 0.09
CA GLY A 208 -28.39 -35.37 -0.08
C GLY A 208 -27.20 -34.88 0.74
N VAL A 209 -27.17 -35.30 2.01
CA VAL A 209 -26.00 -35.41 2.89
C VAL A 209 -24.80 -36.11 2.19
N LYS A 210 -23.56 -35.65 2.44
CA LYS A 210 -22.45 -36.48 2.95
C LYS A 210 -21.26 -35.64 3.44
N VAL A 211 -20.95 -35.85 4.71
CA VAL A 211 -19.77 -35.39 5.43
C VAL A 211 -18.59 -36.31 5.09
N ALA A 212 -17.41 -35.76 4.86
CA ALA A 212 -16.15 -36.50 4.96
C ALA A 212 -15.12 -35.63 5.69
N ARG A 213 -14.72 -36.11 6.87
CA ARG A 213 -13.62 -35.63 7.69
C ARG A 213 -12.45 -36.58 7.42
N VAL A 214 -11.27 -36.05 7.13
CA VAL A 214 -10.03 -36.85 7.02
C VAL A 214 -9.04 -36.30 8.03
N GLY A 215 -8.34 -37.24 8.68
CA GLY A 215 -7.59 -37.11 9.94
C GLY A 215 -6.38 -36.20 9.89
#